data_AF-A0A919H7Z7-F1
#
_entry.id   AF-A0A919H7Z7-F1
#
_cell.length_a   1.000
_cell.length_b   1.000
_cell.length_c   1.000
_cell.angle_alpha   90.00
_cell.angle_beta   90.00
_cell.angle_gamma   90.00
#
_symmetry.space_group_name_H-M   'P 1'
#
loop_
_entity.id
_entity.type
_entity.pdbx_description
1 polymer ?
#
loop_
_entity_poly.entity_id
_entity_poly.type
_entity_poly.pdbx_seq_one_letter_code
_entity_poly.pdbx_strand_id
1 'polypeptide(L)'
;MRHFIGHREIVTGDDTLRFALDLWLGPGDETPEERAARLDAGRQILADDPDLFDRAMHLVTEVLDHVATDVLDRAHLTATREVTAA
;
A
#
# COMPACT_ATOMS: atom_id res chain seq x y z
N MET A 1 -1.07 9.94 25.52
CA MET A 1 0.31 9.52 25.18
C MET A 1 0.50 9.79 23.69
N ARG A 2 1.64 10.34 23.27
CA ARG A 2 1.90 10.63 21.84
C ARG A 2 2.42 9.35 21.19
N HIS A 3 1.76 8.88 20.14
CA HIS A 3 2.15 7.68 19.40
C HIS A 3 2.88 8.09 18.11
N PHE A 4 4.02 7.47 17.83
CA PHE A 4 4.83 7.77 16.67
C PHE A 4 5.13 6.51 15.89
N ILE A 5 5.05 6.60 14.56
CA ILE A 5 5.58 5.59 13.64
C ILE A 5 6.61 6.29 12.76
N GLY A 6 7.89 5.88 12.87
CA GLY A 6 9.01 6.61 12.29
C GLY A 6 9.12 8.03 12.87
N HIS A 7 9.07 9.04 12.00
CA HIS A 7 9.09 10.47 12.39
C HIS A 7 7.71 11.13 12.44
N ARG A 8 6.63 10.37 12.22
CA ARG A 8 5.27 10.92 12.12
C ARG A 8 4.48 10.65 13.40
N GLU A 9 3.81 11.69 13.91
CA GLU A 9 2.85 11.54 14.99
C GLU A 9 1.54 10.97 14.44
N ILE A 10 1.05 9.93 15.09
CA ILE A 10 -0.19 9.25 14.76
C ILE A 10 -1.23 9.65 15.80
N VAL A 11 -2.23 10.41 15.36
CA VAL A 11 -3.28 10.96 16.23
C VAL A 11 -4.58 10.16 16.07
N THR A 12 -4.82 9.60 14.88
CA THR A 12 -6.03 8.82 14.56
C THR A 12 -5.70 7.54 13.78
N GLY A 13 -6.67 6.63 13.65
CA GLY A 13 -6.54 5.46 12.77
C GLY A 13 -6.35 5.84 11.30
N ASP A 14 -6.88 6.98 10.87
CA ASP A 14 -6.70 7.51 9.50
C ASP A 14 -5.26 7.98 9.27
N ASP A 15 -4.56 8.45 10.31
CA ASP A 15 -3.13 8.76 10.21
C ASP A 15 -2.29 7.50 9.99
N THR A 16 -2.66 6.40 10.66
CA THR A 16 -2.02 5.09 10.45
C THR A 16 -2.28 4.58 9.03
N LEU A 17 -3.54 4.66 8.56
CA LEU A 17 -3.92 4.25 7.21
C LEU A 17 -3.16 5.03 6.15
N ARG A 18 -3.15 6.36 6.27
CA ARG A 18 -2.41 7.25 5.36
C ARG A 18 -0.93 6.93 5.35
N PHE A 19 -0.32 6.74 6.52
CA PHE A 19 1.10 6.43 6.59
C PHE A 19 1.43 5.07 5.95
N ALA A 20 0.60 4.05 6.17
CA ALA A 20 0.75 2.77 5.51
C ALA A 20 0.67 2.93 3.98
N LEU A 21 -0.33 3.63 3.46
CA LEU A 21 -0.48 3.87 2.02
C LEU A 21 0.68 4.71 1.43
N ASP A 22 1.18 5.71 2.15
CA ASP A 22 2.39 6.45 1.77
C ASP A 22 3.59 5.49 1.59
N LEU A 23 3.73 4.51 2.50
CA LEU A 23 4.73 3.45 2.40
C LEU A 23 4.45 2.46 1.26
N TRP A 24 3.26 2.38 0.68
CA TRP A 24 3.03 1.57 -0.52
C TRP A 24 3.41 2.32 -1.80
N LEU A 25 3.12 3.61 -1.86
CA LEU A 25 3.40 4.48 -3.00
C LEU A 25 4.90 4.72 -3.17
N GLY A 26 5.58 5.09 -2.07
CA GLY A 26 7.03 5.31 -2.03
C GLY A 26 7.57 6.48 -2.86
N PRO A 27 8.80 6.94 -2.56
CA PRO A 27 9.59 7.77 -3.46
C PRO A 27 9.96 7.03 -4.77
N GLY A 28 10.15 7.76 -5.87
CA GLY A 28 10.44 7.18 -7.19
C GLY A 28 11.91 6.81 -7.44
N ASP A 29 12.80 7.11 -6.49
CA ASP A 29 14.26 7.07 -6.62
C ASP A 29 14.94 6.07 -5.67
N GLU A 30 14.27 4.97 -5.34
CA GLU A 30 14.75 3.96 -4.38
C GLU A 30 15.50 2.80 -5.05
N THR A 31 16.42 2.19 -4.29
CA THR A 31 16.99 0.88 -4.63
C THR A 31 15.94 -0.24 -4.46
N PRO A 32 16.13 -1.39 -5.13
CA PRO A 32 15.23 -2.53 -4.95
C PRO A 32 15.08 -2.99 -3.49
N GLU A 33 16.16 -2.95 -2.72
CA GLU A 33 16.20 -3.34 -1.31
C GLU A 33 15.43 -2.34 -0.43
N GLU A 34 15.62 -1.04 -0.65
CA GLU A 34 14.86 0.01 0.05
C GLU A 34 13.37 -0.10 -0.24
N ARG A 35 13.02 -0.33 -1.51
CA ARG A 35 11.64 -0.56 -1.94
C ARG A 35 11.02 -1.77 -1.23
N ALA A 36 11.75 -2.88 -1.17
CA ALA A 36 11.29 -4.08 -0.49
C ALA A 36 11.04 -3.84 1.00
N ALA A 37 11.99 -3.19 1.69
CA ALA A 37 11.86 -2.88 3.12
C ALA A 37 10.68 -1.94 3.40
N ARG A 38 10.48 -0.92 2.56
CA ARG A 38 9.36 0.01 2.69
C ARG A 38 8.00 -0.69 2.50
N LEU A 39 7.88 -1.51 1.46
CA LEU A 39 6.65 -2.28 1.19
C LEU A 39 6.34 -3.27 2.31
N ASP A 40 7.37 -3.93 2.86
CA ASP A 40 7.24 -4.81 4.01
C ASP A 40 6.71 -4.06 5.24
N ALA A 41 7.27 -2.88 5.54
CA ALA A 41 6.79 -2.03 6.63
C ALA A 41 5.33 -1.59 6.43
N GLY A 42 4.96 -1.16 5.21
CA GLY A 42 3.58 -0.80 4.88
C GLY A 42 2.62 -1.97 5.03
N ARG A 43 3.05 -3.19 4.65
CA ARG A 43 2.26 -4.42 4.84
C ARG A 43 2.10 -4.75 6.32
N GLN A 44 3.17 -4.66 7.11
CA GLN A 44 3.13 -4.97 8.53
C GLN A 44 2.14 -4.08 9.27
N ILE A 45 2.16 -2.77 9.00
CA ILE A 45 1.24 -1.81 9.64
C ILE A 45 -0.24 -2.13 9.32
N LEU A 46 -0.55 -2.54 8.09
CA LEU A 46 -1.92 -2.95 7.74
C LEU A 46 -2.30 -4.31 8.34
N ALA A 47 -1.33 -5.23 8.50
CA ALA A 47 -1.58 -6.54 9.07
C ALA A 47 -1.83 -6.50 10.59
N ASP A 48 -1.30 -5.47 11.27
CA ASP A 48 -1.47 -5.29 12.71
C ASP A 48 -2.93 -4.92 13.11
N ASP A 49 -3.74 -4.41 12.17
CA ASP A 49 -5.16 -4.06 12.39
C ASP A 49 -6.03 -4.50 11.19
N PRO A 50 -6.80 -5.59 11.30
CA PRO A 50 -7.69 -6.06 10.24
C PRO A 50 -8.70 -5.00 9.74
N ASP A 51 -9.22 -4.15 10.62
CA ASP A 51 -10.16 -3.09 10.23
C ASP A 51 -9.45 -2.01 9.40
N LEU A 52 -8.13 -1.83 9.59
CA LEU A 52 -7.32 -0.91 8.80
C LEU A 52 -7.06 -1.47 7.39
N PHE A 53 -6.79 -2.77 7.30
CA PHE A 53 -6.66 -3.46 6.01
C PHE A 53 -7.95 -3.37 5.19
N ASP A 54 -9.10 -3.65 5.80
CA ASP A 54 -10.40 -3.58 5.13
C ASP A 54 -10.70 -2.15 4.64
N ARG A 55 -10.39 -1.13 5.45
CA ARG A 55 -10.50 0.27 5.04
C ARG A 55 -9.57 0.62 3.87
N ALA A 56 -8.33 0.15 3.89
CA ALA A 56 -7.39 0.33 2.77
C ALA A 56 -7.93 -0.29 1.48
N MET A 57 -8.46 -1.51 1.54
CA MET A 57 -9.04 -2.21 0.39
C MET A 57 -10.29 -1.51 -0.14
N HIS A 58 -11.14 -0.98 0.74
CA HIS A 58 -12.31 -0.21 0.33
C HIS A 58 -11.91 1.05 -0.44
N LEU A 59 -10.95 1.82 0.09
CA LEU A 59 -10.44 3.02 -0.57
C LEU A 59 -9.81 2.71 -1.93
N VAL A 60 -8.98 1.67 -2.01
CA VAL A 60 -8.38 1.25 -3.29
C VAL A 60 -9.49 0.89 -4.28
N THR A 61 -10.49 0.13 -3.87
CA THR A 61 -11.62 -0.25 -4.73
C THR A 61 -12.40 0.98 -5.21
N GLU A 62 -12.68 1.94 -4.35
CA GLU A 62 -13.39 3.16 -4.70
C GLU A 62 -12.60 4.03 -5.69
N VAL A 63 -11.29 4.19 -5.46
CA VAL A 63 -10.40 4.89 -6.39
C VAL A 63 -10.35 4.16 -7.73
N LEU A 64 -10.26 2.84 -7.72
CA LEU A 64 -10.30 2.04 -8.94
C LEU A 64 -11.62 2.18 -9.67
N ASP A 65 -12.76 2.15 -9.01
CA ASP A 65 -14.08 2.35 -9.63
C ASP A 65 -14.18 3.74 -10.31
N HIS A 66 -13.61 4.77 -9.69
CA HIS A 66 -13.58 6.12 -10.26
C HIS A 66 -12.58 6.29 -11.42
N VAL A 67 -11.54 5.44 -11.49
CA VAL A 67 -10.44 5.54 -12.46
C VAL A 67 -10.52 4.48 -13.57
N ALA A 68 -11.25 3.39 -13.36
CA ALA A 68 -11.17 2.19 -14.18
C ALA A 68 -12.41 1.99 -15.05
N THR A 69 -12.18 2.14 -16.36
CA THR A 69 -12.56 1.05 -17.28
C THR A 69 -11.42 0.04 -17.45
N ASP A 70 -10.15 0.37 -17.13
CA ASP A 70 -8.97 -0.35 -17.67
C ASP A 70 -7.96 -0.93 -16.65
N VAL A 71 -8.22 -0.90 -15.33
CA VAL A 71 -7.20 -1.30 -14.33
C VAL A 71 -7.03 -2.82 -14.22
N LEU A 72 -8.12 -3.59 -14.32
CA LEU A 72 -8.06 -5.05 -14.29
C LEU A 72 -7.25 -5.62 -15.47
N ASP A 73 -7.30 -4.97 -16.63
CA ASP A 73 -6.54 -5.36 -17.81
C ASP A 73 -5.02 -5.22 -17.61
N ARG A 74 -4.55 -4.19 -16.89
CA ARG A 74 -3.12 -4.04 -16.55
C ARG A 74 -2.64 -4.99 -15.47
N ALA A 75 -3.49 -5.32 -14.48
CA ALA A 75 -3.16 -6.29 -13.44
C ALA A 75 -2.95 -7.69 -14.06
N HIS A 76 -3.82 -8.10 -15.00
CA HIS A 76 -3.68 -9.36 -15.73
C HIS A 76 -2.41 -9.43 -16.60
N LEU A 77 -1.99 -8.32 -17.24
CA LEU A 77 -0.76 -8.28 -18.03
C LEU A 77 0.53 -8.48 -17.19
N THR A 78 0.51 -8.05 -15.93
CA THR A 78 1.66 -8.17 -15.03
C THR A 78 1.81 -9.61 -14.51
N ALA A 79 0.71 -10.25 -14.11
CA ALA A 79 0.70 -11.64 -13.67
C ALA A 79 1.10 -12.63 -14.79
N THR A 80 0.71 -12.36 -16.04
CA THR A 80 1.04 -13.24 -17.18
C THR A 80 2.53 -13.22 -17.54
N ARG A 81 3.24 -12.12 -17.23
CA ARG A 81 4.70 -12.00 -17.43
C ARG A 81 5.51 -12.83 -16.42
N GLU A 82 5.05 -12.94 -15.18
CA GLU A 82 5.74 -13.74 -14.16
C GLU A 82 5.62 -15.25 -14.44
N VAL A 83 4.47 -15.70 -14.97
CA VAL A 83 4.24 -17.12 -15.30
C VAL A 83 5.01 -17.58 -16.54
N THR A 84 5.33 -16.68 -17.46
CA THR A 84 6.08 -17.02 -18.69
C THR A 84 7.60 -16.88 -18.55
N ALA A 85 8.09 -16.33 -17.44
CA ALA A 85 9.51 -16.15 -17.14
C ALA A 85 10.09 -17.19 -16.17
N ALA A 86 9.28 -18.17 -15.71
CA ALA A 86 9.66 -19.28 -14.84
C ALA A 86 9.66 -20.61 -15.61
#